data_AF-A0ABD2J242-F1
#
_entry.id   AF-A0ABD2J242-F1
#
_cell.length_a   1.000
_cell.length_b   1.000
_cell.length_c   1.000
_cell.angle_alpha   90.00
_cell.angle_beta   90.00
_cell.angle_gamma   90.00
#
_symmetry.space_group_name_H-M   'P 1'
#
loop_
_entity.id
_entity.type
_entity.pdbx_description
1 polymer ?
#
loop_
_entity_poly.entity_id
_entity_poly.type
_entity_poly.pdbx_seq_one_letter_code
_entity_poly.pdbx_strand_id
1 'polypeptide(L)'
;MSIIQRFSPLLASNKRAVLPLRHCVSVATQNATPYISQPITAQTLDAFDIGTAVQPPEPKWQKAGLRIELNCADEQIFQSIVQEIVDRFGWDNSAYDYAMWQKAFGPKNFGMFFALDQIKKPMGCISMAMYPKVGHWSMYYVKERFRGHQLGRALTRRAMEMAGDRFLFCYGVAEMWAKYAEEYGFCNFLDWQLWSLVAKSADVRPERLDNDSSVVLKDWQEVPFQKLLNFDVQQTAGIDRSMYLREALRLPESVAKVAISKETGEVVGMCQARHLMSRRIGISLFYADKSSVASALLRAVLLQFAGPDPSDKFDSLLYKTPSTNAESVRILRQLIQNGPVQRQVLTPQFTRHSLPFPGQRIFSISDEHVSLI
;
A
#
# COMPACT_ATOMS: atom_id res chain seq x y z
N MET A 1 6.58 -18.82 -44.30
CA MET A 1 5.69 -19.82 -43.67
C MET A 1 5.26 -19.26 -42.32
N SER A 2 3.98 -18.91 -42.21
CA SER A 2 3.35 -18.21 -41.09
C SER A 2 2.73 -19.23 -40.14
N ILE A 3 3.02 -19.11 -38.84
CA ILE A 3 2.28 -19.83 -37.79
C ILE A 3 1.81 -18.79 -36.78
N ILE A 4 0.55 -18.38 -36.95
CA ILE A 4 -0.25 -17.62 -35.99
C ILE A 4 -0.93 -18.65 -35.09
N GLN A 5 -0.52 -18.77 -33.83
CA GLN A 5 -1.28 -19.52 -32.83
C GLN A 5 -2.27 -18.57 -32.14
N ARG A 6 -3.56 -18.83 -32.38
CA ARG A 6 -4.71 -18.19 -31.75
C ARG A 6 -4.90 -18.77 -30.34
N PHE A 7 -5.00 -17.90 -29.34
CA PHE A 7 -5.49 -18.25 -28.00
C PHE A 7 -7.02 -18.19 -27.98
N SER A 8 -7.67 -19.29 -27.60
CA SER A 8 -9.10 -19.36 -27.24
C SER A 8 -9.28 -19.01 -25.76
N PRO A 9 -10.30 -18.22 -25.37
CA PRO A 9 -10.68 -18.08 -23.97
C PRO A 9 -11.87 -18.99 -23.64
N LEU A 10 -11.66 -19.94 -22.72
CA LEU A 10 -12.74 -20.61 -21.99
C LEU A 10 -13.26 -19.64 -20.92
N LEU A 11 -14.30 -18.89 -21.27
CA LEU A 11 -15.13 -18.13 -20.34
C LEU A 11 -16.17 -19.06 -19.70
N ALA A 12 -15.91 -19.49 -18.47
CA ALA A 12 -16.96 -20.02 -17.61
C ALA A 12 -17.76 -18.85 -17.02
N SER A 13 -19.05 -18.82 -17.34
CA SER A 13 -20.03 -17.83 -16.93
C SER A 13 -20.23 -17.83 -15.41
N ASN A 14 -19.91 -16.72 -14.75
CA ASN A 14 -20.48 -16.40 -13.44
C ASN A 14 -21.31 -15.13 -13.57
N LYS A 15 -22.63 -15.29 -13.40
CA LYS A 15 -23.63 -14.23 -13.49
C LYS A 15 -23.31 -13.15 -12.45
N ARG A 16 -22.86 -11.98 -12.89
CA ARG A 16 -22.75 -10.78 -12.07
C ARG A 16 -24.15 -10.22 -11.83
N ALA A 17 -24.52 -10.10 -10.57
CA ALA A 17 -25.57 -9.17 -10.16
C ALA A 17 -25.03 -7.74 -10.37
N VAL A 18 -25.69 -6.99 -11.25
CA VAL A 18 -25.50 -5.55 -11.39
C VAL A 18 -26.25 -4.90 -10.22
N LEU A 19 -25.52 -4.41 -9.23
CA LEU A 19 -26.08 -3.52 -8.21
C LEU A 19 -26.07 -2.08 -8.76
N PRO A 20 -27.16 -1.32 -8.58
CA PRO A 20 -27.24 0.03 -9.13
C PRO A 20 -26.33 0.99 -8.35
N LEU A 21 -25.51 1.74 -9.09
CA LEU A 21 -24.81 2.91 -8.56
C LEU A 21 -25.85 3.89 -7.99
N ARG A 22 -25.84 4.08 -6.68
CA ARG A 22 -26.47 5.26 -6.08
C ARG A 22 -25.52 6.44 -6.24
N HIS A 23 -25.93 7.42 -7.02
CA HIS A 23 -25.25 8.70 -7.16
C HIS A 23 -25.11 9.38 -5.80
N CYS A 24 -23.87 9.58 -5.33
CA CYS A 24 -23.56 10.65 -4.39
C CYS A 24 -23.72 11.97 -5.14
N VAL A 25 -24.86 12.63 -4.96
CA VAL A 25 -25.09 14.00 -5.43
C VAL A 25 -24.49 14.95 -4.41
N SER A 26 -23.54 15.80 -4.85
CA SER A 26 -23.12 16.96 -4.09
C SER A 26 -24.26 17.98 -4.08
N VAL A 27 -24.72 18.37 -2.88
CA VAL A 27 -25.70 19.46 -2.76
C VAL A 27 -24.93 20.76 -2.66
N ALA A 28 -24.96 21.52 -3.76
CA ALA A 28 -24.63 22.94 -3.76
C ALA A 28 -25.84 23.74 -3.27
N THR A 29 -25.54 24.75 -2.44
CA THR A 29 -26.41 25.77 -1.87
C THR A 29 -27.39 26.42 -2.86
N GLN A 30 -28.65 26.62 -2.46
CA GLN A 30 -29.34 27.93 -2.54
C GLN A 30 -30.76 27.94 -1.93
N ASN A 31 -31.03 29.08 -1.27
CA ASN A 31 -32.31 29.77 -1.01
C ASN A 31 -33.22 29.29 0.14
N ALA A 32 -33.11 30.07 1.23
CA ALA A 32 -34.00 30.11 2.37
C ALA A 32 -35.30 30.87 2.05
N THR A 33 -36.42 30.37 2.58
CA THR A 33 -37.70 31.09 2.69
C THR A 33 -38.15 30.99 4.16
N PRO A 34 -38.64 32.08 4.79
CA PRO A 34 -38.86 32.09 6.24
C PRO A 34 -40.18 31.42 6.60
N TYR A 35 -40.13 30.40 7.45
CA TYR A 35 -41.32 29.78 8.04
C TYR A 35 -41.69 30.51 9.33
N ILE A 36 -42.93 31.00 9.38
CA ILE A 36 -43.54 31.68 10.53
C ILE A 36 -43.76 30.63 11.62
N SER A 37 -43.17 30.86 12.80
CA SER A 37 -43.38 30.03 13.99
C SER A 37 -44.67 30.43 14.72
N GLN A 38 -45.56 29.46 14.93
CA GLN A 38 -46.60 29.56 15.95
C GLN A 38 -46.06 28.96 17.27
N PRO A 39 -46.44 29.53 18.44
CA PRO A 39 -45.93 29.07 19.72
C PRO A 39 -46.63 27.76 20.13
N ILE A 40 -45.87 26.67 20.20
CA ILE A 40 -46.33 25.42 20.79
C ILE A 40 -46.32 25.62 22.31
N THR A 41 -47.51 25.55 22.89
CA THR A 41 -47.76 25.52 24.33
C THR A 41 -46.99 24.39 24.99
N ALA A 42 -46.26 24.72 26.06
CA ALA A 42 -45.55 23.77 26.91
C ALA A 42 -46.53 22.76 27.53
N GLN A 43 -46.62 21.57 26.95
CA GLN A 43 -47.06 20.38 27.65
C GLN A 43 -45.83 19.76 28.30
N THR A 44 -45.84 19.68 29.62
CA THR A 44 -44.89 18.93 30.43
C THR A 44 -44.89 17.48 29.96
N LEU A 45 -43.81 17.08 29.29
CA LEU A 45 -43.47 15.67 29.06
C LEU A 45 -43.05 15.09 30.41
N ASP A 46 -44.04 14.64 31.17
CA ASP A 46 -43.83 13.78 32.32
C ASP A 46 -43.10 12.51 31.85
N ALA A 47 -41.99 12.23 32.53
CA ALA A 47 -41.26 10.98 32.65
C ALA A 47 -41.65 9.87 31.64
N PHE A 48 -41.08 9.95 30.42
CA PHE A 48 -40.82 8.71 29.68
C PHE A 48 -39.72 7.97 30.41
N ASP A 49 -40.12 6.85 31.01
CA ASP A 49 -39.24 5.83 31.57
C ASP A 49 -38.14 5.53 30.54
N ILE A 50 -36.93 6.05 30.78
CA ILE A 50 -35.76 5.77 29.95
C ILE A 50 -35.42 4.32 30.25
N GLY A 51 -36.08 3.42 29.51
CA GLY A 51 -35.84 2.00 29.58
C GLY A 51 -34.33 1.76 29.58
N THR A 52 -33.87 1.02 30.58
CA THR A 52 -32.46 0.67 30.76
C THR A 52 -31.86 0.30 29.41
N ALA A 53 -30.87 1.08 28.98
CA ALA A 53 -30.22 0.88 27.69
C ALA A 53 -29.75 -0.58 27.61
N VAL A 54 -30.48 -1.40 26.83
CA VAL A 54 -30.14 -2.81 26.63
C VAL A 54 -28.77 -2.81 25.97
N GLN A 55 -27.75 -3.20 26.74
CA GLN A 55 -26.40 -3.29 26.21
C GLN A 55 -26.43 -4.22 25.00
N PRO A 56 -25.88 -3.80 23.84
CA PRO A 56 -25.84 -4.66 22.68
C PRO A 56 -25.11 -5.95 23.05
N PRO A 57 -25.56 -7.11 22.53
CA PRO A 57 -24.95 -8.38 22.86
C PRO A 57 -23.47 -8.34 22.57
N GLU A 58 -22.67 -8.86 23.51
CA GLU A 58 -21.23 -8.91 23.40
C GLU A 58 -20.81 -9.54 22.04
N PRO A 59 -19.97 -8.84 21.25
CA PRO A 59 -19.43 -9.33 20.00
C PRO A 59 -18.83 -10.74 20.11
N LYS A 60 -19.10 -11.59 19.12
CA LYS A 60 -18.65 -12.99 19.11
C LYS A 60 -17.12 -13.14 19.27
N TRP A 61 -16.33 -12.16 18.83
CA TRP A 61 -14.88 -12.19 18.99
C TRP A 61 -14.42 -12.01 20.46
N GLN A 62 -15.15 -11.22 21.25
CA GLN A 62 -14.89 -11.06 22.68
C GLN A 62 -15.30 -12.32 23.46
N LYS A 63 -16.44 -12.91 23.10
CA LYS A 63 -16.87 -14.23 23.61
C LYS A 63 -15.86 -15.34 23.31
N ALA A 64 -15.13 -15.23 22.19
CA ALA A 64 -14.04 -16.13 21.84
C ALA A 64 -12.73 -15.83 22.61
N GLY A 65 -12.75 -14.91 23.57
CA GLY A 65 -11.61 -14.55 24.42
C GLY A 65 -10.54 -13.72 23.73
N LEU A 66 -10.82 -13.13 22.57
CA LEU A 66 -9.83 -12.31 21.85
C LEU A 66 -9.70 -10.92 22.46
N ARG A 67 -8.49 -10.36 22.41
CA ARG A 67 -8.17 -8.98 22.85
C ARG A 67 -7.51 -8.22 21.71
N ILE A 68 -7.78 -6.92 21.60
CA ILE A 68 -7.09 -6.05 20.64
C ILE A 68 -6.00 -5.29 21.38
N GLU A 69 -4.76 -5.46 20.91
CA GLU A 69 -3.57 -4.81 21.48
C GLU A 69 -2.92 -3.89 20.45
N LEU A 70 -2.54 -2.69 20.86
CA LEU A 70 -1.84 -1.70 20.04
C LEU A 70 -0.35 -1.94 20.16
N ASN A 71 0.28 -2.26 19.02
CA ASN A 71 1.67 -2.64 18.90
C ASN A 71 2.03 -3.84 19.80
N CYS A 72 3.04 -4.60 19.42
CA CYS A 72 3.57 -5.64 20.27
C CYS A 72 5.08 -5.45 20.40
N ALA A 73 5.61 -5.65 21.62
CA ALA A 73 7.04 -5.73 21.83
C ALA A 73 7.62 -7.06 21.33
N ASP A 74 6.79 -8.11 21.25
CA ASP A 74 7.18 -9.41 20.71
C ASP A 74 7.02 -9.41 19.18
N GLU A 75 8.15 -9.26 18.49
CA GLU A 75 8.21 -9.30 17.02
C GLU A 75 7.74 -10.64 16.45
N GLN A 76 7.75 -11.74 17.23
CA GLN A 76 7.24 -13.03 16.75
C GLN A 76 5.73 -13.00 16.48
N ILE A 77 4.97 -12.13 17.16
CA ILE A 77 3.55 -11.93 16.86
C ILE A 77 3.40 -11.37 15.45
N PHE A 78 4.19 -10.34 15.10
CA PHE A 78 4.18 -9.78 13.75
C PHE A 78 4.65 -10.82 12.72
N GLN A 79 5.80 -11.46 12.96
CA GLN A 79 6.38 -12.42 12.03
C GLN A 79 5.45 -13.61 11.77
N SER A 80 4.77 -14.13 12.80
CA SER A 80 3.88 -15.30 12.64
C SER A 80 2.63 -14.99 11.83
N ILE A 81 1.97 -13.83 12.04
CA ILE A 81 0.80 -13.46 11.23
C ILE A 81 1.20 -13.09 9.81
N VAL A 82 2.33 -12.41 9.63
CA VAL A 82 2.82 -12.00 8.32
C VAL A 82 3.27 -13.21 7.50
N GLN A 83 3.99 -14.16 8.10
CA GLN A 83 4.37 -15.39 7.41
C GLN A 83 3.14 -16.12 6.88
N GLU A 84 2.09 -16.27 7.69
CA GLU A 84 0.82 -16.86 7.25
C GLU A 84 0.19 -16.08 6.09
N ILE A 85 0.20 -14.75 6.15
CA ILE A 85 -0.35 -13.90 5.08
C ILE A 85 0.46 -14.04 3.78
N VAL A 86 1.79 -14.05 3.88
CA VAL A 86 2.70 -14.23 2.73
C VAL A 86 2.48 -15.59 2.10
N ASP A 87 2.44 -16.65 2.89
CA ASP A 87 2.29 -18.02 2.38
C ASP A 87 0.94 -18.25 1.70
N ARG A 88 -0.13 -17.61 2.22
CA ARG A 88 -1.49 -17.79 1.70
C ARG A 88 -1.86 -16.83 0.57
N PHE A 89 -1.45 -15.57 0.66
CA PHE A 89 -1.91 -14.49 -0.21
C PHE A 89 -0.78 -13.84 -1.01
N GLY A 90 0.47 -14.18 -0.72
CA GLY A 90 1.63 -13.68 -1.44
C GLY A 90 1.91 -12.20 -1.20
N TRP A 91 1.54 -11.63 -0.04
CA TRP A 91 1.88 -10.25 0.31
C TRP A 91 3.40 -10.05 0.33
N ASP A 92 3.84 -8.81 0.23
CA ASP A 92 5.23 -8.42 0.00
C ASP A 92 5.89 -7.83 1.24
N ASN A 93 5.61 -8.46 2.36
CA ASN A 93 6.24 -8.11 3.62
C ASN A 93 7.67 -8.66 3.71
N SER A 94 8.45 -8.00 4.55
CA SER A 94 9.78 -8.40 5.00
C SER A 94 9.77 -8.57 6.52
N ALA A 95 10.71 -9.36 7.04
CA ALA A 95 10.92 -9.49 8.48
C ALA A 95 11.32 -8.16 9.15
N TYR A 96 11.88 -7.22 8.39
CA TYR A 96 12.35 -5.92 8.88
C TYR A 96 11.27 -4.84 8.92
N ASP A 97 10.11 -5.08 8.30
CA ASP A 97 9.10 -4.04 8.07
C ASP A 97 8.58 -3.44 9.37
N TYR A 98 8.22 -4.29 10.34
CA TYR A 98 7.61 -3.81 11.57
C TYR A 98 8.53 -2.88 12.36
N ALA A 99 9.78 -3.29 12.57
CA ALA A 99 10.78 -2.48 13.27
C ALA A 99 11.07 -1.17 12.51
N MET A 100 11.16 -1.24 11.18
CA MET A 100 11.33 -0.07 10.32
C MET A 100 10.17 0.91 10.45
N TRP A 101 8.92 0.43 10.40
CA TRP A 101 7.73 1.25 10.55
C TRP A 101 7.66 1.90 11.94
N GLN A 102 7.91 1.13 13.00
CA GLN A 102 7.95 1.66 14.37
C GLN A 102 8.99 2.78 14.51
N LYS A 103 10.17 2.62 13.90
CA LYS A 103 11.24 3.61 13.95
C LYS A 103 10.94 4.85 13.10
N ALA A 104 10.39 4.66 11.90
CA ALA A 104 10.09 5.73 10.96
C ALA A 104 9.00 6.69 11.50
N PHE A 105 7.97 6.15 12.14
CA PHE A 105 6.81 6.94 12.56
C PHE A 105 6.78 7.20 14.08
N GLY A 106 7.37 6.31 14.88
CA GLY A 106 7.30 6.38 16.33
C GLY A 106 5.91 6.02 16.90
N PRO A 107 5.78 5.92 18.23
CA PRO A 107 4.59 5.39 18.88
C PRO A 107 3.35 6.27 18.74
N LYS A 108 3.51 7.54 18.35
CA LYS A 108 2.40 8.48 18.14
C LYS A 108 1.83 8.42 16.72
N ASN A 109 2.65 8.07 15.73
CA ASN A 109 2.27 8.13 14.32
C ASN A 109 2.22 6.75 13.65
N PHE A 110 2.48 5.66 14.38
CA PHE A 110 2.26 4.32 13.87
C PHE A 110 1.61 3.40 14.89
N GLY A 111 0.57 2.70 14.44
CA GLY A 111 -0.13 1.71 15.22
C GLY A 111 -0.45 0.48 14.39
N MET A 112 0.04 -0.66 14.84
CA MET A 112 -0.38 -1.98 14.37
C MET A 112 -1.26 -2.60 15.45
N PHE A 113 -2.54 -2.77 15.18
CA PHE A 113 -3.47 -3.39 16.12
C PHE A 113 -3.55 -4.88 15.84
N PHE A 114 -3.29 -5.70 16.84
CA PHE A 114 -3.38 -7.16 16.74
C PHE A 114 -4.58 -7.66 17.53
N ALA A 115 -5.38 -8.53 16.93
CA ALA A 115 -6.35 -9.34 17.66
C ALA A 115 -5.68 -10.62 18.13
N LEU A 116 -5.46 -10.76 19.43
CA LEU A 116 -4.73 -11.89 20.05
C LEU A 116 -5.68 -12.78 20.82
N ASP A 117 -5.41 -14.09 20.81
CA ASP A 117 -6.05 -15.02 21.74
C ASP A 117 -5.36 -15.04 23.13
N GLN A 118 -5.83 -15.91 24.02
CA GLN A 118 -5.35 -16.00 25.40
C GLN A 118 -3.87 -16.40 25.52
N ILE A 119 -3.29 -17.01 24.47
CA ILE A 119 -1.89 -17.42 24.41
C ILE A 119 -1.07 -16.51 23.48
N LYS A 120 -1.54 -15.28 23.24
CA LYS A 120 -0.89 -14.26 22.38
C LYS A 120 -0.74 -14.67 20.91
N LYS A 121 -1.51 -15.64 20.42
CA LYS A 121 -1.49 -16.00 19.00
C LYS A 121 -2.33 -14.99 18.20
N PRO A 122 -1.81 -14.44 17.09
CA PRO A 122 -2.52 -13.43 16.31
C PRO A 122 -3.61 -14.05 15.42
N MET A 123 -4.80 -13.45 15.48
CA MET A 123 -6.03 -13.84 14.77
C MET A 123 -6.49 -12.82 13.73
N GLY A 124 -5.92 -11.62 13.77
CA GLY A 124 -6.11 -10.57 12.79
C GLY A 124 -5.22 -9.38 13.13
N CYS A 125 -5.03 -8.51 12.15
CA CYS A 125 -4.28 -7.29 12.32
C CYS A 125 -4.78 -6.17 11.40
N ILE A 126 -4.34 -4.95 11.70
CA ILE A 126 -4.51 -3.76 10.88
C ILE A 126 -3.43 -2.74 11.26
N SER A 127 -2.87 -2.02 10.30
CA SER A 127 -1.94 -0.92 10.53
C SER A 127 -2.53 0.44 10.19
N MET A 128 -2.04 1.46 10.90
CA MET A 128 -2.25 2.87 10.59
C MET A 128 -0.89 3.58 10.68
N ALA A 129 -0.41 4.13 9.56
CA ALA A 129 0.78 4.96 9.51
C ALA A 129 0.41 6.41 9.22
N MET A 130 0.89 7.35 10.01
CA MET A 130 0.41 8.73 10.01
C MET A 130 1.48 9.67 9.46
N TYR A 131 1.19 10.19 8.28
CA TYR A 131 1.89 11.34 7.73
C TYR A 131 1.24 12.64 8.22
N PRO A 132 1.86 13.82 8.02
CA PRO A 132 1.33 15.09 8.52
C PRO A 132 -0.13 15.35 8.14
N LYS A 133 -0.55 14.99 6.91
CA LYS A 133 -1.90 15.29 6.37
C LYS A 133 -2.79 14.06 6.16
N VAL A 134 -2.21 12.87 6.09
CA VAL A 134 -2.89 11.64 5.62
C VAL A 134 -2.51 10.46 6.51
N GLY A 135 -3.50 9.64 6.86
CA GLY A 135 -3.29 8.34 7.48
C GLY A 135 -3.29 7.24 6.42
N HIS A 136 -2.30 6.35 6.43
CA HIS A 136 -2.27 5.18 5.58
C HIS A 136 -2.83 3.99 6.36
N TRP A 137 -4.02 3.56 5.95
CA TRP A 137 -4.72 2.38 6.45
C TRP A 137 -4.27 1.14 5.66
N SER A 138 -3.67 0.15 6.33
CA SER A 138 -3.18 -1.05 5.65
C SER A 138 -3.10 -2.27 6.58
N MET A 139 -2.40 -3.31 6.14
CA MET A 139 -2.20 -4.59 6.84
C MET A 139 -3.48 -5.22 7.40
N TYR A 140 -4.61 -5.01 6.71
CA TYR A 140 -5.91 -5.48 7.16
C TYR A 140 -6.09 -6.98 6.88
N TYR A 141 -5.98 -7.79 7.92
CA TYR A 141 -6.17 -9.24 7.83
C TYR A 141 -6.98 -9.78 9.01
N VAL A 142 -7.88 -10.73 8.73
CA VAL A 142 -8.61 -11.50 9.73
C VAL A 142 -8.65 -12.95 9.30
N LYS A 143 -8.24 -13.86 10.20
CA LYS A 143 -8.31 -15.30 9.97
C LYS A 143 -9.75 -15.73 9.67
N GLU A 144 -9.90 -16.66 8.73
CA GLU A 144 -11.20 -17.08 8.19
C GLU A 144 -12.22 -17.44 9.26
N ARG A 145 -11.82 -18.20 10.28
CA ARG A 145 -12.70 -18.60 11.39
C ARG A 145 -13.29 -17.43 12.20
N PHE A 146 -12.70 -16.23 12.11
CA PHE A 146 -13.17 -15.01 12.78
C PHE A 146 -13.77 -13.98 11.81
N ARG A 147 -13.88 -14.30 10.52
CA ARG A 147 -14.63 -13.45 9.57
C ARG A 147 -16.13 -13.52 9.90
N GLY A 148 -16.85 -12.43 9.68
CA GLY A 148 -18.28 -12.32 10.07
C GLY A 148 -18.53 -12.17 11.58
N HIS A 149 -17.49 -12.16 12.42
CA HIS A 149 -17.61 -12.02 13.88
C HIS A 149 -17.47 -10.57 14.37
N GLN A 150 -17.54 -9.59 13.47
CA GLN A 150 -17.28 -8.15 13.72
C GLN A 150 -15.85 -7.79 14.15
N LEU A 151 -14.92 -8.75 14.24
CA LEU A 151 -13.52 -8.50 14.62
C LEU A 151 -12.85 -7.48 13.70
N GLY A 152 -13.00 -7.64 12.39
CA GLY A 152 -12.44 -6.70 11.41
C GLY A 152 -12.97 -5.27 11.57
N ARG A 153 -14.26 -5.10 11.92
CA ARG A 153 -14.83 -3.76 12.20
C ARG A 153 -14.26 -3.17 13.48
N ALA A 154 -14.04 -3.99 14.50
CA ALA A 154 -13.41 -3.55 15.76
C ALA A 154 -11.96 -3.09 15.53
N LEU A 155 -11.17 -3.85 14.76
CA LEU A 155 -9.83 -3.46 14.35
C LEU A 155 -9.84 -2.13 13.55
N THR A 156 -10.68 -2.03 12.53
CA THR A 156 -10.80 -0.80 11.72
C THR A 156 -11.17 0.41 12.56
N ARG A 157 -12.12 0.27 13.51
CA ARG A 157 -12.51 1.37 14.40
C ARG A 157 -11.30 1.90 15.19
N ARG A 158 -10.52 1.01 15.81
CA ARG A 158 -9.31 1.41 16.56
C ARG A 158 -8.28 2.11 15.68
N ALA A 159 -8.07 1.62 14.46
CA ALA A 159 -7.17 2.26 13.50
C ALA A 159 -7.66 3.66 13.08
N MET A 160 -8.96 3.83 12.85
CA MET A 160 -9.55 5.12 12.48
C MET A 160 -9.56 6.12 13.64
N GLU A 161 -9.79 5.67 14.87
CA GLU A 161 -9.66 6.51 16.08
C GLU A 161 -8.26 7.12 16.19
N MET A 162 -7.22 6.33 15.88
CA MET A 162 -5.83 6.81 15.84
C MET A 162 -5.60 7.89 14.78
N ALA A 163 -6.33 7.84 13.66
CA ALA A 163 -6.14 8.79 12.57
C ALA A 163 -6.65 10.21 12.88
N GLY A 164 -7.63 10.33 13.79
CA GLY A 164 -8.31 11.59 14.08
C GLY A 164 -8.92 12.21 12.82
N ASP A 165 -8.68 13.50 12.61
CA ASP A 165 -9.29 14.26 11.51
C ASP A 165 -8.59 14.13 10.15
N ARG A 166 -7.53 13.30 10.06
CA ARG A 166 -6.83 13.09 8.78
C ARG A 166 -7.73 12.33 7.82
N PHE A 167 -7.64 12.65 6.53
CA PHE A 167 -8.18 11.74 5.54
C PHE A 167 -7.27 10.51 5.42
N LEU A 168 -7.86 9.42 4.97
CA LEU A 168 -7.18 8.13 4.90
C LEU A 168 -6.88 7.77 3.46
N PHE A 169 -5.79 7.05 3.28
CA PHE A 169 -5.37 6.40 2.05
C PHE A 169 -5.26 4.90 2.28
N CYS A 170 -5.62 4.08 1.29
CA CYS A 170 -5.31 2.66 1.28
C CYS A 170 -5.23 2.08 -0.12
N TYR A 171 -4.62 0.91 -0.20
CA TYR A 171 -4.71 0.01 -1.34
C TYR A 171 -5.79 -1.05 -1.12
N GLY A 172 -6.90 -0.94 -1.85
CA GLY A 172 -7.96 -1.94 -1.87
C GLY A 172 -7.64 -3.10 -2.81
N VAL A 173 -7.55 -4.32 -2.28
CA VAL A 173 -7.52 -5.54 -3.11
C VAL A 173 -8.84 -5.72 -3.87
N ALA A 174 -8.81 -6.48 -4.97
CA ALA A 174 -9.93 -6.64 -5.90
C ALA A 174 -11.26 -7.05 -5.24
N GLU A 175 -11.19 -7.86 -4.18
CA GLU A 175 -12.34 -8.39 -3.46
C GLU A 175 -12.88 -7.44 -2.38
N MET A 176 -12.10 -6.42 -1.99
CA MET A 176 -12.38 -5.61 -0.79
C MET A 176 -12.54 -4.12 -1.06
N TRP A 177 -12.02 -3.60 -2.18
CA TRP A 177 -12.03 -2.16 -2.46
C TRP A 177 -13.45 -1.55 -2.38
N ALA A 178 -14.45 -2.21 -2.98
CA ALA A 178 -15.83 -1.73 -2.97
C ALA A 178 -16.42 -1.68 -1.55
N LYS A 179 -16.09 -2.67 -0.72
CA LYS A 179 -16.48 -2.69 0.68
C LYS A 179 -15.84 -1.55 1.47
N TYR A 180 -14.57 -1.21 1.17
CA TYR A 180 -13.91 -0.08 1.83
C TYR A 180 -14.57 1.25 1.45
N ALA A 181 -14.98 1.40 0.19
CA ALA A 181 -15.74 2.56 -0.24
C ALA A 181 -17.09 2.67 0.48
N GLU A 182 -17.85 1.57 0.54
CA GLU A 182 -19.19 1.53 1.14
C GLU A 182 -19.19 1.68 2.67
N GLU A 183 -18.36 0.91 3.38
CA GLU A 183 -18.39 0.88 4.85
C GLU A 183 -17.55 1.99 5.50
N TYR A 184 -16.52 2.49 4.81
CA TYR A 184 -15.49 3.34 5.41
C TYR A 184 -15.22 4.64 4.63
N GLY A 185 -15.96 4.87 3.54
CA GLY A 185 -15.91 6.12 2.78
C GLY A 185 -14.70 6.27 1.86
N PHE A 186 -13.94 5.20 1.57
CA PHE A 186 -12.82 5.20 0.61
C PHE A 186 -13.32 5.30 -0.85
N CYS A 187 -14.03 6.37 -1.19
CA CYS A 187 -14.73 6.53 -2.46
C CYS A 187 -14.02 7.46 -3.47
N ASN A 188 -12.82 7.95 -3.13
CA ASN A 188 -12.03 8.81 -4.02
C ASN A 188 -10.85 8.02 -4.58
N PHE A 189 -10.80 7.84 -5.89
CA PHE A 189 -9.85 6.96 -6.56
C PHE A 189 -8.78 7.76 -7.31
N LEU A 190 -7.62 7.15 -7.55
CA LEU A 190 -6.70 7.65 -8.58
C LEU A 190 -7.18 7.22 -9.97
N ASP A 191 -6.68 7.89 -10.99
CA ASP A 191 -6.89 7.57 -12.40
C ASP A 191 -6.10 6.33 -12.87
N TRP A 192 -5.34 5.71 -11.96
CA TRP A 192 -4.61 4.48 -12.17
C TRP A 192 -4.81 3.47 -11.04
N GLN A 193 -4.59 2.20 -11.37
CA GLN A 193 -4.51 1.10 -10.42
C GLN A 193 -3.06 0.69 -10.25
N LEU A 194 -2.70 0.10 -9.11
CA LEU A 194 -1.38 -0.48 -8.95
C LEU A 194 -1.38 -1.93 -9.44
N TRP A 195 -0.59 -2.22 -10.47
CA TRP A 195 -0.36 -3.58 -10.93
C TRP A 195 0.81 -4.17 -10.17
N SER A 196 0.55 -5.22 -9.40
CA SER A 196 1.56 -6.03 -8.72
C SER A 196 1.94 -7.21 -9.61
N LEU A 197 3.17 -7.19 -10.12
CA LEU A 197 3.69 -8.13 -11.13
C LEU A 197 4.83 -8.95 -10.53
N VAL A 198 4.78 -10.28 -10.72
CA VAL A 198 5.81 -11.20 -10.21
C VAL A 198 6.53 -11.89 -11.36
N ALA A 199 7.85 -11.92 -11.29
CA ALA A 199 8.73 -12.63 -12.23
C ALA A 199 9.54 -13.69 -11.49
N LYS A 200 9.82 -14.84 -12.12
CA LYS A 200 10.79 -15.80 -11.59
C LYS A 200 12.20 -15.27 -11.79
N SER A 201 13.09 -15.49 -10.83
CA SER A 201 14.49 -15.07 -10.94
C SER A 201 15.19 -15.63 -12.18
N ALA A 202 14.88 -16.87 -12.53
CA ALA A 202 15.38 -17.54 -13.74
C ALA A 202 15.04 -16.81 -15.05
N ASP A 203 14.05 -15.91 -15.06
CA ASP A 203 13.66 -15.11 -16.23
C ASP A 203 14.21 -13.68 -16.19
N VAL A 204 14.80 -13.24 -15.07
CA VAL A 204 15.33 -11.87 -14.89
C VAL A 204 16.70 -11.76 -15.56
N ARG A 205 16.85 -10.76 -16.43
CA ARG A 205 18.04 -10.52 -17.26
C ARG A 205 18.46 -9.05 -17.20
N PRO A 206 19.16 -8.61 -16.13
CA PRO A 206 19.53 -7.20 -15.94
C PRO A 206 20.35 -6.62 -17.10
N GLU A 207 21.11 -7.45 -17.81
CA GLU A 207 21.92 -7.08 -18.97
C GLU A 207 21.11 -6.63 -20.19
N ARG A 208 19.82 -6.98 -20.26
CA ARG A 208 18.91 -6.52 -21.33
C ARG A 208 18.47 -5.09 -21.15
N LEU A 209 18.65 -4.51 -19.96
CA LEU A 209 18.29 -3.12 -19.68
C LEU A 209 19.35 -2.15 -20.21
N ASP A 210 18.90 -0.99 -20.65
CA ASP A 210 19.76 0.06 -21.18
C ASP A 210 20.44 0.87 -20.06
N ASN A 211 21.64 1.36 -20.33
CA ASN A 211 22.29 2.41 -19.54
C ASN A 211 21.86 3.79 -20.05
N ASP A 212 22.12 4.83 -19.26
CA ASP A 212 21.91 6.22 -19.64
C ASP A 212 23.20 7.02 -19.40
N SER A 213 23.81 7.52 -20.48
CA SER A 213 25.09 8.24 -20.42
C SER A 213 24.95 9.66 -19.88
N SER A 214 23.73 10.20 -19.77
CA SER A 214 23.45 11.55 -19.25
C SER A 214 23.50 11.64 -17.72
N VAL A 215 23.54 10.50 -17.02
CA VAL A 215 23.57 10.45 -15.56
C VAL A 215 24.83 9.78 -15.01
N VAL A 216 25.13 10.07 -13.75
CA VAL A 216 26.05 9.30 -12.92
C VAL A 216 25.22 8.58 -11.87
N LEU A 217 25.41 7.27 -11.75
CA LEU A 217 24.75 6.48 -10.71
C LEU A 217 25.66 6.42 -9.48
N LYS A 218 25.07 6.68 -8.30
CA LYS A 218 25.76 6.63 -7.02
C LYS A 218 25.02 5.74 -6.03
N ASP A 219 25.73 5.18 -5.07
CA ASP A 219 25.10 4.66 -3.86
C ASP A 219 24.41 5.81 -3.11
N TRP A 220 23.26 5.52 -2.50
CA TRP A 220 22.46 6.56 -1.85
C TRP A 220 23.21 7.29 -0.74
N GLN A 221 24.17 6.62 -0.09
CA GLN A 221 25.01 7.18 0.97
C GLN A 221 25.97 8.26 0.46
N GLU A 222 26.31 8.25 -0.84
CA GLU A 222 27.19 9.25 -1.46
C GLU A 222 26.46 10.53 -1.84
N VAL A 223 25.13 10.56 -1.68
CA VAL A 223 24.28 11.70 -2.05
C VAL A 223 23.77 12.37 -0.76
N PRO A 224 23.89 13.71 -0.63
CA PRO A 224 23.32 14.42 0.52
C PRO A 224 21.84 14.09 0.69
N PHE A 225 21.44 13.63 1.89
CA PHE A 225 20.07 13.19 2.15
C PHE A 225 19.02 14.25 1.80
N GLN A 226 19.34 15.53 1.99
CA GLN A 226 18.44 16.62 1.62
C GLN A 226 18.12 16.66 0.12
N LYS A 227 19.06 16.32 -0.76
CA LYS A 227 18.79 16.21 -2.21
C LYS A 227 17.84 15.07 -2.52
N LEU A 228 17.98 13.93 -1.82
CA LEU A 228 17.05 12.80 -1.94
C LEU A 228 15.65 13.19 -1.50
N LEU A 229 15.53 13.86 -0.36
CA LEU A 229 14.24 14.34 0.16
C LEU A 229 13.58 15.35 -0.79
N ASN A 230 14.35 16.29 -1.35
CA ASN A 230 13.84 17.26 -2.31
C ASN A 230 13.33 16.61 -3.60
N PHE A 231 13.90 15.48 -4.01
CA PHE A 231 13.40 14.71 -5.15
C PHE A 231 12.17 13.86 -4.77
N ASP A 232 12.20 13.24 -3.60
CA ASP A 232 11.14 12.39 -3.08
C ASP A 232 9.82 13.15 -2.87
N VAL A 233 9.89 14.36 -2.32
CA VAL A 233 8.71 15.19 -2.03
C VAL A 233 7.94 15.59 -3.28
N GLN A 234 8.60 15.62 -4.44
CA GLN A 234 7.96 15.84 -5.74
C GLN A 234 7.09 14.65 -6.16
N GLN A 235 7.41 13.44 -5.68
CA GLN A 235 6.66 12.22 -6.00
C GLN A 235 5.49 12.01 -5.03
N THR A 236 5.54 12.60 -3.84
CA THR A 236 4.58 12.38 -2.75
C THR A 236 3.54 13.51 -2.62
N ALA A 237 3.31 14.26 -3.69
CA ALA A 237 2.39 15.41 -3.70
C ALA A 237 2.68 16.43 -2.58
N GLY A 238 3.96 16.67 -2.29
CA GLY A 238 4.37 17.63 -1.26
C GLY A 238 4.31 17.11 0.17
N ILE A 239 3.99 15.83 0.39
CA ILE A 239 3.89 15.27 1.74
C ILE A 239 5.26 14.83 2.23
N ASP A 240 5.66 15.38 3.37
CA ASP A 240 6.89 15.00 4.05
C ASP A 240 6.80 13.57 4.58
N ARG A 241 7.62 12.71 3.99
CA ARG A 241 7.88 11.33 4.44
C ARG A 241 9.36 11.10 4.77
N SER A 242 10.09 12.15 5.14
CA SER A 242 11.53 12.12 5.38
C SER A 242 11.98 11.02 6.34
N MET A 243 11.24 10.79 7.42
CA MET A 243 11.57 9.72 8.38
C MET A 243 11.37 8.32 7.77
N TYR A 244 10.29 8.11 7.01
CA TYR A 244 10.09 6.87 6.26
C TYR A 244 11.21 6.66 5.24
N LEU A 245 11.49 7.65 4.39
CA LEU A 245 12.53 7.56 3.37
C LEU A 245 13.90 7.22 3.99
N ARG A 246 14.22 7.84 5.12
CA ARG A 246 15.46 7.62 5.87
C ARG A 246 15.61 6.17 6.32
N GLU A 247 14.56 5.59 6.89
CA GLU A 247 14.60 4.23 7.40
C GLU A 247 14.46 3.18 6.29
N ALA A 248 13.65 3.45 5.26
CA ALA A 248 13.51 2.60 4.10
C ALA A 248 14.86 2.41 3.36
N LEU A 249 15.63 3.48 3.14
CA LEU A 249 16.97 3.40 2.52
C LEU A 249 18.00 2.63 3.37
N ARG A 250 17.74 2.44 4.67
CA ARG A 250 18.61 1.73 5.62
C ARG A 250 18.19 0.30 5.88
N LEU A 251 17.16 -0.20 5.18
CA LEU A 251 16.74 -1.58 5.34
C LEU A 251 17.94 -2.53 5.15
N PRO A 252 18.14 -3.49 6.06
CA PRO A 252 19.25 -4.43 5.97
C PRO A 252 19.29 -5.13 4.61
N GLU A 253 20.50 -5.30 4.08
CA GLU A 253 20.76 -6.03 2.83
C GLU A 253 20.02 -5.46 1.60
N SER A 254 19.48 -4.23 1.70
CA SER A 254 18.92 -3.54 0.55
C SER A 254 20.01 -2.82 -0.24
N VAL A 255 19.79 -2.74 -1.56
CA VAL A 255 20.64 -1.97 -2.47
C VAL A 255 19.82 -0.82 -3.00
N ALA A 256 20.30 0.42 -2.83
CA ALA A 256 19.66 1.59 -3.41
C ALA A 256 20.66 2.45 -4.18
N LYS A 257 20.28 2.79 -5.42
CA LYS A 257 21.04 3.67 -6.30
C LYS A 257 20.27 4.95 -6.57
N VAL A 258 21.02 6.02 -6.82
CA VAL A 258 20.52 7.35 -7.13
C VAL A 258 21.18 7.82 -8.42
N ALA A 259 20.38 8.37 -9.33
CA ALA A 259 20.84 8.95 -10.58
C ALA A 259 21.00 10.46 -10.42
N ILE A 260 22.20 10.96 -10.70
CA ILE A 260 22.53 12.39 -10.70
C ILE A 260 22.73 12.83 -12.15
N SER A 261 22.01 13.87 -12.57
CA SER A 261 22.20 14.48 -13.89
C SER A 261 23.61 15.05 -14.02
N LYS A 262 24.32 14.71 -15.09
CA LYS A 262 25.64 15.33 -15.40
C LYS A 262 25.51 16.80 -15.77
N GLU A 263 24.38 17.19 -16.34
CA GLU A 263 24.11 18.56 -16.78
C GLU A 263 23.82 19.48 -15.61
N THR A 264 22.95 19.05 -14.68
CA THR A 264 22.44 19.93 -13.60
C THR A 264 23.02 19.62 -12.23
N GLY A 265 23.63 18.44 -12.03
CA GLY A 265 24.07 17.99 -10.71
C GLY A 265 22.93 17.63 -9.74
N GLU A 266 21.69 17.56 -10.23
CA GLU A 266 20.50 17.26 -9.45
C GLU A 266 20.10 15.78 -9.52
N VAL A 267 19.38 15.33 -8.50
CA VAL A 267 18.80 13.98 -8.47
C VAL A 267 17.66 13.91 -9.48
N VAL A 268 17.74 12.94 -10.39
CA VAL A 268 16.74 12.71 -11.46
C VAL A 268 16.13 11.31 -11.41
N GLY A 269 16.49 10.52 -10.40
CA GLY A 269 15.90 9.22 -10.15
C GLY A 269 16.53 8.49 -8.97
N MET A 270 15.80 7.53 -8.44
CA MET A 270 16.27 6.59 -7.42
C MET A 270 15.59 5.24 -7.60
N CYS A 271 16.22 4.18 -7.14
CA CYS A 271 15.67 2.82 -7.16
C CYS A 271 16.27 2.02 -6.01
N GLN A 272 15.46 1.18 -5.38
CA GLN A 272 15.90 0.25 -4.35
C GLN A 272 15.42 -1.17 -4.64
N ALA A 273 16.27 -2.16 -4.38
CA ALA A 273 15.87 -3.55 -4.22
C ALA A 273 16.03 -3.94 -2.74
N ARG A 274 15.04 -4.64 -2.20
CA ARG A 274 15.02 -5.13 -0.82
C ARG A 274 14.55 -6.58 -0.73
N HIS A 275 15.02 -7.28 0.28
CA HIS A 275 14.54 -8.62 0.61
C HIS A 275 13.11 -8.58 1.16
N LEU A 276 12.29 -9.50 0.65
CA LEU A 276 10.97 -9.84 1.14
C LEU A 276 11.01 -11.28 1.68
N MET A 277 9.94 -11.69 2.38
CA MET A 277 9.79 -13.08 2.81
C MET A 277 9.73 -14.04 1.61
N SER A 278 9.96 -15.33 1.88
CA SER A 278 9.92 -16.41 0.88
C SER A 278 10.90 -16.20 -0.29
N ARG A 279 12.14 -15.79 0.03
CA ARG A 279 13.24 -15.55 -0.93
C ARG A 279 12.81 -14.68 -2.12
N ARG A 280 11.95 -13.70 -1.88
CA ARG A 280 11.50 -12.75 -2.89
C ARG A 280 12.24 -11.42 -2.73
N ILE A 281 12.39 -10.67 -3.80
CA ILE A 281 12.83 -9.27 -3.74
C ILE A 281 11.73 -8.33 -4.19
N GLY A 282 11.66 -7.15 -3.59
CA GLY A 282 10.77 -6.06 -3.99
C GLY A 282 11.58 -4.91 -4.57
N ILE A 283 11.09 -4.33 -5.67
CA ILE A 283 11.61 -3.07 -6.19
C ILE A 283 10.82 -1.91 -5.59
N SER A 284 11.45 -1.18 -4.67
CA SER A 284 10.89 -0.02 -3.96
C SER A 284 11.56 1.28 -4.38
N LEU A 285 10.92 2.38 -3.96
CA LEU A 285 11.44 3.73 -4.13
C LEU A 285 11.96 3.97 -5.56
N PHE A 286 11.24 3.43 -6.55
CA PHE A 286 11.72 3.43 -7.92
C PHE A 286 11.00 4.53 -8.69
N TYR A 287 11.65 5.68 -8.75
CA TYR A 287 11.16 6.89 -9.40
C TYR A 287 12.24 7.45 -10.33
N ALA A 288 11.84 8.02 -11.47
CA ALA A 288 12.78 8.68 -12.38
C ALA A 288 12.06 9.70 -13.28
N ASP A 289 12.82 10.71 -13.73
CA ASP A 289 12.31 11.74 -14.66
C ASP A 289 12.11 11.22 -16.07
N LYS A 290 12.85 10.17 -16.45
CA LYS A 290 12.85 9.58 -17.79
C LYS A 290 12.99 8.06 -17.70
N SER A 291 12.43 7.35 -18.68
CA SER A 291 12.51 5.89 -18.74
C SER A 291 13.92 5.35 -18.97
N SER A 292 14.78 6.08 -19.67
CA SER A 292 16.20 5.72 -19.82
C SER A 292 16.95 5.71 -18.48
N VAL A 293 16.72 6.74 -17.65
CA VAL A 293 17.27 6.82 -16.28
C VAL A 293 16.73 5.68 -15.41
N ALA A 294 15.43 5.39 -15.53
CA ALA A 294 14.81 4.28 -14.81
C ALA A 294 15.44 2.92 -15.18
N SER A 295 15.64 2.67 -16.48
CA SER A 295 16.30 1.46 -16.98
C SER A 295 17.71 1.30 -16.41
N ALA A 296 18.51 2.38 -16.45
CA ALA A 296 19.87 2.38 -15.94
C ALA A 296 19.93 2.11 -14.42
N LEU A 297 19.01 2.70 -13.66
CA LEU A 297 18.88 2.48 -12.22
C LEU A 297 18.52 1.03 -11.89
N LEU A 298 17.47 0.49 -12.52
CA LEU A 298 17.03 -0.88 -12.27
C LEU A 298 18.13 -1.90 -12.61
N ARG A 299 18.83 -1.68 -13.73
CA ARG A 299 20.01 -2.47 -14.12
C ARG A 299 21.08 -2.45 -13.04
N ALA A 300 21.50 -1.27 -12.60
CA ALA A 300 22.58 -1.12 -11.62
C ALA A 300 22.22 -1.75 -10.27
N VAL A 301 20.98 -1.53 -9.80
CA VAL A 301 20.48 -2.11 -8.55
C VAL A 301 20.47 -3.65 -8.63
N LEU A 302 19.92 -4.23 -9.70
CA LEU A 302 19.86 -5.69 -9.83
C LEU A 302 21.24 -6.33 -9.97
N LEU A 303 22.15 -5.71 -10.74
CA LEU A 303 23.52 -6.22 -10.89
C LEU A 303 24.30 -6.16 -9.57
N GLN A 304 24.12 -5.13 -8.75
CA GLN A 304 24.77 -5.08 -7.43
C GLN A 304 24.11 -6.04 -6.44
N PHE A 305 22.78 -6.17 -6.48
CA PHE A 305 22.04 -7.02 -5.55
C PHE A 305 22.28 -8.51 -5.82
N ALA A 306 22.21 -8.92 -7.09
CA ALA A 306 22.18 -10.32 -7.47
C ALA A 306 23.25 -10.76 -8.47
N GLY A 307 23.97 -9.82 -9.10
CA GLY A 307 24.86 -10.12 -10.22
C GLY A 307 24.09 -10.35 -11.54
N PRO A 308 24.77 -10.87 -12.57
CA PRO A 308 24.17 -11.10 -13.89
C PRO A 308 23.22 -12.31 -13.94
N ASP A 309 23.39 -13.30 -13.04
CA ASP A 309 22.48 -14.44 -12.89
C ASP A 309 21.81 -14.38 -11.51
N PRO A 310 20.56 -13.91 -11.41
CA PRO A 310 19.89 -13.72 -10.13
C PRO A 310 19.38 -15.01 -9.47
N SER A 311 19.46 -16.16 -10.16
CA SER A 311 18.75 -17.39 -9.79
C SER A 311 19.14 -17.94 -8.41
N ASP A 312 20.39 -17.73 -7.98
CA ASP A 312 20.88 -18.21 -6.68
C ASP A 312 20.53 -17.27 -5.52
N LYS A 313 20.13 -16.03 -5.81
CA LYS A 313 19.99 -14.95 -4.83
C LYS A 313 18.56 -14.73 -4.36
N PHE A 314 17.60 -14.97 -5.24
CA PHE A 314 16.18 -14.92 -4.93
C PHE A 314 15.41 -15.83 -5.88
N ASP A 315 14.18 -16.16 -5.53
CA ASP A 315 13.33 -17.06 -6.31
C ASP A 315 12.36 -16.26 -7.19
N SER A 316 11.94 -15.08 -6.72
CA SER A 316 11.04 -14.19 -7.45
C SER A 316 11.33 -12.70 -7.23
N LEU A 317 11.06 -11.91 -8.27
CA LEU A 317 11.09 -10.45 -8.27
C LEU A 317 9.67 -9.91 -8.28
N LEU A 318 9.37 -9.00 -7.36
CA LEU A 318 8.12 -8.27 -7.30
C LEU A 318 8.31 -6.83 -7.76
N TYR A 319 7.40 -6.41 -8.65
CA TYR A 319 7.42 -5.11 -9.28
C TYR A 319 6.00 -4.54 -9.29
N LYS A 320 5.74 -3.44 -8.57
CA LYS A 320 4.40 -2.84 -8.48
C LYS A 320 4.36 -1.48 -9.13
N THR A 321 3.65 -1.35 -10.25
CA THR A 321 3.67 -0.15 -11.09
C THR A 321 2.27 0.41 -11.32
N PRO A 322 2.10 1.75 -11.43
CA PRO A 322 0.87 2.34 -11.91
C PRO A 322 0.47 1.80 -13.28
N SER A 323 -0.81 1.45 -13.43
CA SER A 323 -1.38 0.86 -14.65
C SER A 323 -1.26 1.75 -15.88
N THR A 324 -1.08 3.06 -15.67
CA THR A 324 -0.95 4.07 -16.72
C THR A 324 0.50 4.35 -17.10
N ASN A 325 1.50 3.81 -16.39
CA ASN A 325 2.91 3.98 -16.70
C ASN A 325 3.38 2.93 -17.72
N ALA A 326 3.16 3.21 -19.00
CA ALA A 326 3.52 2.31 -20.10
C ALA A 326 5.05 2.06 -20.18
N GLU A 327 5.87 3.05 -19.83
CA GLU A 327 7.32 2.94 -19.86
C GLU A 327 7.85 2.00 -18.78
N SER A 328 7.27 2.03 -17.59
CA SER A 328 7.58 1.09 -16.53
C SER A 328 7.26 -0.36 -16.93
N VAL A 329 6.10 -0.58 -17.55
CA VAL A 329 5.72 -1.90 -18.09
C VAL A 329 6.68 -2.34 -19.20
N ARG A 330 7.11 -1.41 -20.06
CA ARG A 330 8.10 -1.69 -21.13
C ARG A 330 9.44 -2.14 -20.55
N ILE A 331 9.95 -1.43 -19.55
CA ILE A 331 11.21 -1.78 -18.85
C ILE A 331 11.11 -3.17 -18.21
N LEU A 332 10.00 -3.47 -17.52
CA LEU A 332 9.81 -4.78 -16.92
C LEU A 332 9.79 -5.91 -17.97
N ARG A 333 9.15 -5.69 -19.13
CA ARG A 333 9.16 -6.66 -20.24
C ARG A 333 10.55 -6.82 -20.87
N GLN A 334 11.34 -5.76 -20.91
CA GLN A 334 12.73 -5.82 -21.36
C GLN A 334 13.59 -6.62 -20.38
N LEU A 335 13.35 -6.46 -19.08
CA LEU A 335 14.05 -7.19 -18.01
C LEU A 335 13.74 -8.70 -18.02
N ILE A 336 12.51 -9.11 -18.34
CA ILE A 336 12.06 -10.50 -18.16
C ILE A 336 12.02 -11.25 -19.51
N GLN A 337 12.60 -12.43 -19.58
CA GLN A 337 12.64 -13.26 -20.81
C GLN A 337 11.27 -13.86 -21.16
N ASN A 338 10.58 -14.46 -20.19
CA ASN A 338 9.32 -15.21 -20.42
C ASN A 338 8.07 -14.48 -19.90
N GLY A 339 8.16 -13.16 -19.69
CA GLY A 339 7.09 -12.31 -19.15
C GLY A 339 6.79 -12.57 -17.65
N PRO A 340 6.04 -11.66 -16.99
CA PRO A 340 5.62 -11.86 -15.60
C PRO A 340 4.55 -12.95 -15.50
N VAL A 341 4.61 -13.71 -14.40
CA VAL A 341 3.82 -14.93 -14.19
C VAL A 341 2.52 -14.66 -13.44
N GLN A 342 2.47 -13.58 -12.64
CA GLN A 342 1.29 -13.25 -11.84
C GLN A 342 1.04 -11.74 -11.86
N ARG A 343 -0.24 -11.36 -11.94
CA ARG A 343 -0.71 -10.00 -11.81
C ARG A 343 -1.82 -9.92 -10.76
N GLN A 344 -1.60 -9.10 -9.75
CA GLN A 344 -2.66 -8.62 -8.86
C GLN A 344 -2.92 -7.13 -9.16
N VAL A 345 -4.13 -6.67 -8.85
CA VAL A 345 -4.53 -5.28 -9.05
C VAL A 345 -4.98 -4.71 -7.71
N LEU A 346 -4.30 -3.67 -7.27
CA LEU A 346 -4.70 -2.90 -6.09
C LEU A 346 -5.29 -1.57 -6.56
N THR A 347 -6.38 -1.16 -5.91
CA THR A 347 -7.08 0.07 -6.20
C THR A 347 -6.68 1.10 -5.12
N PRO A 348 -5.90 2.14 -5.44
CA PRO A 348 -5.60 3.23 -4.51
C PRO A 348 -6.87 4.04 -4.24
N GLN A 349 -7.19 4.27 -2.96
CA GLN A 349 -8.43 4.91 -2.54
C GLN A 349 -8.22 5.87 -1.37
N PHE A 350 -9.02 6.93 -1.34
CA PHE A 350 -9.00 7.97 -0.31
C PHE A 350 -10.39 8.23 0.27
N THR A 351 -10.44 8.64 1.55
CA THR A 351 -11.72 8.96 2.20
C THR A 351 -12.26 10.36 1.93
N ARG A 352 -11.43 11.29 1.44
CA ARG A 352 -11.86 12.68 1.17
C ARG A 352 -11.53 13.16 -0.24
N HIS A 353 -10.26 13.20 -0.58
CA HIS A 353 -9.79 13.61 -1.91
C HIS A 353 -8.53 12.82 -2.26
N SER A 354 -8.33 12.59 -3.55
CA SER A 354 -7.14 11.97 -4.10
C SER A 354 -5.94 12.91 -4.06
N LEU A 355 -4.75 12.34 -3.87
CA LEU A 355 -3.48 13.07 -4.03
C LEU A 355 -2.96 12.92 -5.48
N PRO A 356 -2.47 14.00 -6.11
CA PRO A 356 -2.04 13.96 -7.51
C PRO A 356 -0.61 13.39 -7.64
N PHE A 357 -0.43 12.10 -7.37
CA PHE A 357 0.88 11.46 -7.55
C PHE A 357 1.29 11.43 -9.04
N PRO A 358 2.57 11.71 -9.37
CA PRO A 358 3.05 11.74 -10.74
C PRO A 358 3.26 10.31 -11.26
N GLY A 359 2.18 9.59 -11.57
CA GLY A 359 2.20 8.16 -11.95
C GLY A 359 3.19 7.80 -13.06
N GLN A 360 3.47 8.72 -13.99
CA GLN A 360 4.45 8.52 -15.07
C GLN A 360 5.91 8.53 -14.60
N ARG A 361 6.21 9.14 -13.45
CA ARG A 361 7.54 9.12 -12.82
C ARG A 361 7.71 7.99 -11.81
N ILE A 362 6.62 7.28 -11.47
CA ILE A 362 6.63 6.16 -10.53
C ILE A 362 6.75 4.85 -11.31
N PHE A 363 7.91 4.21 -11.21
CA PHE A 363 8.21 2.98 -11.93
C PHE A 363 7.93 1.74 -11.09
N SER A 364 8.27 1.76 -9.80
CA SER A 364 7.83 0.71 -8.88
C SER A 364 7.77 1.20 -7.45
N ILE A 365 6.78 0.68 -6.72
CA ILE A 365 6.74 0.74 -5.27
C ILE A 365 6.79 -0.67 -4.70
N SER A 366 7.32 -0.79 -3.50
CA SER A 366 7.08 -1.93 -2.62
C SER A 366 6.83 -1.37 -1.23
N ASP A 367 6.29 -2.19 -0.32
CA ASP A 367 5.85 -1.70 0.99
C ASP A 367 4.70 -0.69 0.88
N GLU A 368 3.68 -1.03 0.08
CA GLU A 368 2.41 -0.29 0.02
C GLU A 368 1.62 -0.35 1.33
N HIS A 369 2.19 -0.97 2.37
CA HIS A 369 1.60 -1.00 3.69
C HIS A 369 1.75 0.31 4.43
N VAL A 370 2.82 1.05 4.15
CA VAL A 370 3.04 2.38 4.73
C VAL A 370 3.55 3.40 3.71
N SER A 371 4.08 2.99 2.56
CA SER A 371 4.43 3.93 1.48
C SER A 371 3.19 4.72 1.05
N LEU A 372 3.27 6.04 1.12
CA LEU A 372 2.17 6.92 0.73
C LEU A 372 1.81 6.86 -0.76
N ILE A 373 2.78 6.52 -1.60
CA ILE A 373 2.59 6.37 -3.05
C ILE A 373 2.05 4.99 -3.32
#